data_AF-A0A521UJE5-F1
#
_entry.id   AF-A0A521UJE5-F1
#
_cell.length_a   1.000
_cell.length_b   1.000
_cell.length_c   1.000
_cell.angle_alpha   90.00
_cell.angle_beta   90.00
_cell.angle_gamma   90.00
#
_symmetry.space_group_name_H-M   'P 1'
#
loop_
_entity.id
_entity.type
_entity.pdbx_description
1 polymer ?
#
loop_
_entity_poly.entity_id
_entity_poly.type
_entity_poly.pdbx_seq_one_letter_code
_entity_poly.pdbx_strand_id
1 'polypeptide(L)'
;MASRSTGALGALDALRAAALRAATSWGPARWVLRSRDRRVALQASTGVVVAAGATLLAPAWLYVLAPVLLGVPHVVSDLRYLLVRRAPPRAWVAACVALSAALLALRAAAEGPFRLPFAPSLEVGLGALWVALGAAFGAHASSAPRRGALALALALTALAGAAAVAHPLPAQRALLHAHNLVGLVAWVLLFRRARRAALLPLALIAVALATVASGPAIAWSLRHGAVSALGAHILSAADAVSPSLPGDLGVRLAFAYVFLQSVHYAAWLAWIPQEDLSAEGSVSFRASARSLSRDLGAAGVACALACSAAVLLAAFAAVHRARAAYLSLATFHVYFELAAVAFLACRGARVSRGHRP
;
A
#
# COMPACT_ATOMS: atom_id res chain seq x y z
N MET A 1 -15.60 -19.84 34.08
CA MET A 1 -14.25 -20.02 33.48
C MET A 1 -14.41 -20.13 31.97
N ALA A 2 -14.19 -19.04 31.24
CA ALA A 2 -14.29 -19.05 29.78
C ALA A 2 -13.24 -20.03 29.22
N SER A 3 -13.67 -20.99 28.40
CA SER A 3 -12.78 -21.96 27.77
C SER A 3 -11.63 -21.21 27.10
N ARG A 4 -10.41 -21.45 27.58
CA ARG A 4 -9.20 -20.96 26.92
C ARG A 4 -9.14 -21.68 25.59
N SER A 5 -9.73 -21.10 24.56
CA SER A 5 -9.65 -21.67 23.21
C SER A 5 -8.18 -21.74 22.81
N THR A 6 -7.65 -22.96 22.78
CA THR A 6 -6.28 -23.35 22.42
C THR A 6 -6.01 -23.20 20.91
N GLY A 7 -6.67 -22.24 20.25
CA GLY A 7 -6.45 -21.99 18.83
C GLY A 7 -5.12 -21.27 18.58
N ALA A 8 -4.60 -21.36 17.35
CA ALA A 8 -3.34 -20.74 16.93
C ALA A 8 -3.23 -19.23 17.31
N LEU A 9 -4.32 -18.47 17.16
CA LEU A 9 -4.35 -17.05 17.54
C LEU A 9 -4.20 -16.84 19.07
N GLY A 10 -4.63 -17.79 19.89
CA GLY A 10 -4.45 -17.77 21.34
C GLY A 10 -2.98 -17.97 21.73
N ALA A 11 -2.27 -18.88 21.05
CA ALA A 11 -0.84 -19.08 21.24
C ALA A 11 -0.04 -17.83 20.83
N LEU A 12 -0.37 -17.22 19.69
CA LEU A 12 0.25 -15.97 19.24
C LEU A 12 -0.01 -14.80 20.22
N ASP A 13 -1.23 -14.71 20.78
CA ASP A 13 -1.54 -13.73 21.82
C ASP A 13 -0.71 -13.94 23.10
N ALA A 14 -0.49 -15.19 23.50
CA ALA A 14 0.33 -15.52 24.67
C ALA A 14 1.81 -15.17 24.44
N LEU A 15 2.36 -15.52 23.27
CA LEU A 15 3.72 -15.17 22.88
C LEU A 15 3.91 -13.66 22.84
N ARG A 16 2.97 -12.93 22.21
CA ARG A 16 2.99 -11.46 22.20
C ARG A 16 2.94 -10.87 23.61
N ALA A 17 2.10 -11.41 24.49
CA ALA A 17 2.00 -10.93 25.86
C ALA A 17 3.31 -11.17 26.64
N ALA A 18 3.96 -12.33 26.45
CA ALA A 18 5.25 -12.63 27.04
C ALA A 18 6.35 -11.69 26.53
N ALA A 19 6.43 -11.48 25.21
CA ALA A 19 7.38 -10.55 24.59
C ALA A 19 7.18 -9.11 25.07
N LEU A 20 5.93 -8.64 25.18
CA LEU A 20 5.64 -7.30 25.70
C LEU A 20 6.02 -7.17 27.17
N ARG A 21 5.73 -8.17 28.01
CA ARG A 21 6.17 -8.17 29.42
C ARG A 21 7.69 -8.10 29.53
N ALA A 22 8.40 -8.95 28.79
CA ALA A 22 9.85 -8.94 28.73
C ALA A 22 10.40 -7.59 28.24
N ALA A 23 9.86 -7.03 27.15
CA ALA A 23 10.29 -5.72 26.66
C ALA A 23 10.02 -4.59 27.67
N THR A 24 8.89 -4.61 28.37
CA THR A 24 8.55 -3.56 29.35
C THR A 24 9.35 -3.60 30.64
N SER A 25 10.13 -4.66 30.89
CA SER A 25 11.10 -4.69 31.99
C SER A 25 12.25 -3.69 31.76
N TRP A 26 12.57 -3.40 30.49
CA TRP A 26 13.60 -2.42 30.10
C TRP A 26 13.02 -1.00 29.98
N GLY A 27 13.62 -0.04 30.70
CA GLY A 27 13.14 1.35 30.81
C GLY A 27 12.93 2.07 29.46
N PRO A 28 13.90 2.05 28.54
CA PRO A 28 13.76 2.64 27.21
C PRO A 28 12.61 2.04 26.39
N ALA A 29 12.47 0.71 26.37
CA ALA A 29 11.36 0.06 25.68
C ALA A 29 10.00 0.44 26.29
N ARG A 30 9.91 0.54 27.61
CA ARG A 30 8.70 1.02 28.30
C ARG A 30 8.32 2.44 27.86
N TRP A 31 9.30 3.35 27.74
CA TRP A 31 9.09 4.73 27.30
C TRP A 31 8.57 4.82 25.86
N VAL A 32 9.05 3.96 24.97
CA VAL A 32 8.54 3.88 23.58
C VAL A 32 7.14 3.27 23.55
N LEU A 33 6.94 2.12 24.21
CA LEU A 33 5.71 1.34 24.12
C LEU A 33 4.48 2.05 24.72
N ARG A 34 4.69 2.95 25.70
CA ARG A 34 3.63 3.74 26.35
C ARG A 34 2.95 4.76 25.42
N SER A 35 3.61 5.20 24.34
CA SER A 35 3.07 6.20 23.42
C SER A 35 2.90 5.58 22.04
N ARG A 36 1.68 5.64 21.48
CA ARG A 36 1.44 5.21 20.09
C ARG A 36 2.36 5.92 19.12
N ASP A 37 2.53 7.24 19.26
CA ASP A 37 3.33 8.03 18.32
C ASP A 37 4.78 7.58 18.25
N ARG A 38 5.40 7.27 19.40
CA ARG A 38 6.78 6.77 19.48
C ARG A 38 6.87 5.35 18.97
N ARG A 39 5.90 4.50 19.34
CA ARG A 39 5.87 3.10 18.90
C ARG A 39 5.73 2.99 17.39
N VAL A 40 4.83 3.76 16.78
CA VAL A 40 4.65 3.76 15.32
C VAL A 40 5.86 4.37 14.63
N ALA A 41 6.45 5.45 15.16
CA ALA A 41 7.70 6.00 14.61
C ALA A 41 8.87 5.01 14.66
N LEU A 42 9.03 4.27 15.78
CA LEU A 42 10.03 3.21 15.89
C LEU A 42 9.74 2.09 14.90
N GLN A 43 8.50 1.59 14.86
CA GLN A 43 8.09 0.54 13.92
C GLN A 43 8.32 0.93 12.47
N ALA A 44 8.02 2.18 12.09
CA ALA A 44 8.28 2.70 10.76
C ALA A 44 9.77 2.78 10.47
N SER A 45 10.57 3.34 11.38
CA SER A 45 12.03 3.44 11.24
C SER A 45 12.68 2.07 11.09
N THR A 46 12.30 1.11 11.95
CA THR A 46 12.77 -0.28 11.86
C THR A 46 12.34 -0.94 10.55
N GLY A 47 11.09 -0.75 10.14
CA GLY A 47 10.58 -1.27 8.86
C GLY A 47 11.37 -0.74 7.66
N VAL A 48 11.74 0.54 7.68
CA VAL A 48 12.58 1.17 6.63
C VAL A 48 13.98 0.57 6.59
N VAL A 49 14.64 0.40 7.74
CA VAL A 49 15.97 -0.20 7.81
C VAL A 49 15.94 -1.66 7.34
N VAL A 50 14.94 -2.43 7.76
CA VAL A 50 14.75 -3.82 7.32
C VAL A 50 14.47 -3.89 5.81
N ALA A 51 13.61 -3.02 5.28
CA ALA A 51 13.31 -2.96 3.85
C ALA A 51 14.56 -2.62 3.02
N ALA A 52 15.36 -1.65 3.45
CA ALA A 52 16.60 -1.27 2.79
C ALA A 52 17.63 -2.41 2.82
N GLY A 53 17.84 -3.03 4.00
CA GLY A 53 18.72 -4.17 4.15
C GLY A 53 18.29 -5.35 3.27
N ALA A 54 17.00 -5.68 3.26
CA ALA A 54 16.46 -6.75 2.43
C ALA A 54 16.53 -6.43 0.93
N THR A 55 16.40 -5.16 0.52
CA THR A 55 16.59 -4.75 -0.88
C THR A 55 18.04 -4.92 -1.32
N LEU A 56 19.03 -4.67 -0.45
CA LEU A 56 20.43 -4.89 -0.80
C LEU A 56 20.82 -6.37 -0.76
N LEU A 57 20.31 -7.12 0.22
CA LEU A 57 20.67 -8.53 0.43
C LEU A 57 19.91 -9.50 -0.47
N ALA A 58 18.66 -9.20 -0.79
CA ALA A 58 17.75 -10.12 -1.48
C ALA A 58 16.73 -9.40 -2.39
N PRO A 59 17.18 -8.53 -3.32
CA PRO A 59 16.27 -7.72 -4.14
C PRO A 59 15.34 -8.57 -5.01
N ALA A 60 15.83 -9.68 -5.59
CA ALA A 60 14.99 -10.55 -6.42
C ALA A 60 13.94 -11.30 -5.60
N TRP A 61 14.27 -11.72 -4.38
CA TRP A 61 13.29 -12.33 -3.47
C TRP A 61 12.17 -11.34 -3.11
N LEU A 62 12.52 -10.10 -2.76
CA LEU A 62 11.50 -9.08 -2.47
C LEU A 62 10.64 -8.77 -3.69
N TYR A 63 11.27 -8.59 -4.86
CA TYR A 63 10.56 -8.33 -6.11
C TYR A 63 9.55 -9.43 -6.46
N VAL A 64 9.86 -10.69 -6.14
CA VAL A 64 8.98 -11.84 -6.42
C VAL A 64 7.97 -12.07 -5.31
N LEU A 65 8.43 -12.25 -4.07
CA LEU A 65 7.59 -12.72 -2.97
C LEU A 65 6.70 -11.64 -2.38
N ALA A 66 7.13 -10.36 -2.37
CA ALA A 66 6.33 -9.33 -1.70
C ALA A 66 4.95 -9.16 -2.36
N PRO A 67 4.82 -9.06 -3.70
CA PRO A 67 3.49 -9.03 -4.34
C PRO A 67 2.67 -10.31 -4.11
N VAL A 68 3.31 -11.49 -4.17
CA VAL A 68 2.63 -12.78 -4.02
C VAL A 68 2.06 -12.96 -2.60
N LEU A 69 2.84 -12.61 -1.57
CA LEU A 69 2.46 -12.85 -0.18
C LEU A 69 1.68 -11.68 0.43
N LEU A 70 2.04 -10.44 0.08
CA LEU A 70 1.53 -9.23 0.74
C LEU A 70 0.56 -8.45 -0.13
N GLY A 71 0.49 -8.74 -1.43
CA GLY A 71 -0.33 -7.99 -2.38
C GLY A 71 -1.82 -7.97 -2.05
N VAL A 72 -2.45 -9.14 -1.94
CA VAL A 72 -3.89 -9.21 -1.59
C VAL A 72 -4.15 -8.66 -0.18
N PRO A 73 -3.40 -9.05 0.87
CA PRO A 73 -3.55 -8.44 2.19
C PRO A 73 -3.46 -6.91 2.19
N HIS A 74 -2.59 -6.34 1.37
CA HIS A 74 -2.43 -4.90 1.22
C HIS A 74 -3.68 -4.26 0.61
N VAL A 75 -4.16 -4.73 -0.54
CA VAL A 75 -5.38 -4.19 -1.18
C VAL A 75 -6.58 -4.26 -0.24
N VAL A 76 -6.69 -5.35 0.53
CA VAL A 76 -7.73 -5.51 1.56
C VAL A 76 -7.57 -4.46 2.67
N SER A 77 -6.34 -4.17 3.08
CA SER A 77 -6.04 -3.10 4.04
C SER A 77 -6.46 -1.74 3.51
N ASP A 78 -6.15 -1.42 2.25
CA ASP A 78 -6.50 -0.14 1.64
C ASP A 78 -8.02 0.06 1.64
N LEU A 79 -8.75 -0.94 1.14
CA LEU A 79 -10.22 -0.94 1.13
C LEU A 79 -10.77 -0.71 2.55
N ARG A 80 -10.21 -1.43 3.52
CA ARG A 80 -10.66 -1.38 4.90
C ARG A 80 -10.44 0.01 5.52
N TYR A 81 -9.26 0.60 5.36
CA TYR A 81 -8.87 1.83 6.04
C TYR A 81 -9.25 3.11 5.29
N LEU A 82 -9.40 3.05 3.96
CA LEU A 82 -9.80 4.19 3.13
C LEU A 82 -11.30 4.24 2.84
N LEU A 83 -11.98 3.09 2.72
CA LEU A 83 -13.40 3.04 2.38
C LEU A 83 -14.25 2.59 3.57
N VAL A 84 -14.10 1.34 4.01
CA VAL A 84 -15.03 0.72 4.98
C VAL A 84 -15.09 1.49 6.30
N ARG A 85 -13.93 1.72 6.93
CA ARG A 85 -13.85 2.41 8.23
C ARG A 85 -14.15 3.90 8.16
N ARG A 86 -14.24 4.47 6.97
CA ARG A 86 -14.54 5.90 6.76
C ARG A 86 -16.03 6.16 6.59
N ALA A 87 -16.83 5.08 6.50
CA ALA A 87 -18.28 5.08 6.38
C ALA A 87 -18.79 6.15 5.39
N PRO A 88 -18.29 6.17 4.14
CA PRO A 88 -18.72 7.15 3.16
C PRO A 88 -20.17 6.91 2.71
N PRO A 89 -20.79 7.86 2.00
CA PRO A 89 -22.11 7.67 1.41
C PRO A 89 -22.16 6.44 0.50
N ARG A 90 -23.30 5.74 0.48
CA ARG A 90 -23.49 4.51 -0.32
C ARG A 90 -23.18 4.71 -1.82
N ALA A 91 -23.50 5.89 -2.36
CA ALA A 91 -23.18 6.25 -3.74
C ALA A 91 -21.68 6.23 -4.04
N TRP A 92 -20.84 6.69 -3.10
CA TRP A 92 -19.38 6.63 -3.26
C TRP A 92 -18.87 5.19 -3.22
N VAL A 93 -19.40 4.35 -2.30
CA VAL A 93 -19.08 2.93 -2.26
C VAL A 93 -19.44 2.25 -3.59
N ALA A 94 -20.63 2.51 -4.11
CA ALA A 94 -21.08 1.98 -5.40
C ALA A 94 -20.16 2.43 -6.56
N ALA A 95 -19.78 3.71 -6.60
CA ALA A 95 -18.83 4.22 -7.59
C ALA A 95 -17.46 3.52 -7.49
N CYS A 96 -16.93 3.33 -6.28
CA CYS A 96 -15.68 2.60 -6.07
C CYS A 96 -15.77 1.15 -6.57
N VAL A 97 -16.86 0.44 -6.27
CA VAL A 97 -17.07 -0.94 -6.72
C VAL A 97 -17.17 -1.00 -8.24
N ALA A 98 -17.98 -0.13 -8.85
CA ALA A 98 -18.17 -0.10 -10.30
C ALA A 98 -16.88 0.22 -11.05
N LEU A 99 -16.12 1.23 -10.61
CA LEU A 99 -14.85 1.62 -11.25
C LEU A 99 -13.75 0.57 -11.02
N SER A 100 -13.70 -0.06 -9.84
CA SER A 100 -12.80 -1.20 -9.60
C SER A 100 -13.11 -2.35 -10.56
N ALA A 101 -14.39 -2.71 -10.70
CA ALA A 101 -14.82 -3.79 -11.59
C ALA A 101 -14.52 -3.46 -13.07
N ALA A 102 -14.77 -2.22 -13.50
CA ALA A 102 -14.47 -1.77 -14.86
C ALA A 102 -12.97 -1.82 -15.17
N LEU A 103 -12.12 -1.33 -14.26
CA LEU A 103 -10.66 -1.37 -14.44
C LEU A 103 -10.12 -2.80 -14.39
N LEU A 104 -10.64 -3.65 -13.51
CA LEU A 104 -10.26 -5.06 -13.44
C LEU A 104 -10.66 -5.81 -14.73
N ALA A 105 -11.86 -5.57 -15.25
CA ALA A 105 -12.33 -6.15 -16.50
C ALA A 105 -11.48 -5.66 -17.69
N LEU A 106 -11.15 -4.37 -17.74
CA LEU A 106 -10.28 -3.79 -18.76
C LEU A 106 -8.88 -4.43 -18.72
N ARG A 107 -8.31 -4.63 -17.52
CA ARG A 107 -7.02 -5.29 -17.35
C ARG A 107 -7.07 -6.77 -17.71
N ALA A 108 -8.09 -7.49 -17.29
CA ALA A 108 -8.29 -8.89 -17.67
C ALA A 108 -8.43 -9.05 -19.19
N ALA A 109 -9.13 -8.14 -19.87
CA ALA A 109 -9.23 -8.12 -21.32
C ALA A 109 -7.88 -7.82 -21.98
N ALA A 110 -7.13 -6.83 -21.47
CA ALA A 110 -5.83 -6.45 -22.01
C ALA A 110 -4.74 -7.52 -21.84
N GLU A 111 -4.78 -8.30 -20.75
CA GLU A 111 -3.92 -9.47 -20.53
C GLU A 111 -4.40 -10.72 -21.29
N GLY A 112 -5.63 -10.71 -21.79
CA GLY A 112 -6.22 -11.78 -22.57
C GLY A 112 -5.71 -11.84 -24.01
N PRO A 113 -6.24 -12.77 -24.82
CA PRO A 113 -5.90 -12.89 -26.24
C PRO A 113 -6.35 -11.65 -27.05
N PHE A 114 -7.34 -10.90 -26.56
CA PHE A 114 -7.88 -9.72 -27.20
C PHE A 114 -7.09 -8.47 -26.78
N ARG A 115 -5.98 -8.19 -27.47
CA ARG A 115 -5.20 -6.97 -27.23
C ARG A 115 -6.01 -5.73 -27.66
N LEU A 116 -6.54 -5.00 -26.69
CA LEU A 116 -7.21 -3.72 -26.91
C LEU A 116 -6.16 -2.60 -26.98
N PRO A 117 -5.86 -2.03 -28.17
CA PRO A 117 -4.77 -1.06 -28.32
C PRO A 117 -4.99 0.24 -27.52
N PHE A 118 -6.25 0.58 -27.24
CA PHE A 118 -6.65 1.76 -26.48
C PHE A 118 -6.80 1.52 -24.97
N ALA A 119 -6.57 0.29 -24.48
CA ALA A 119 -6.74 -0.04 -23.05
C ALA A 119 -5.89 0.85 -22.12
N PRO A 120 -4.61 1.15 -22.41
CA PRO A 120 -3.83 2.05 -21.56
C PRO A 120 -4.44 3.45 -21.41
N SER A 121 -4.93 4.05 -22.51
CA SER A 121 -5.58 5.36 -22.48
C SER A 121 -6.91 5.32 -21.71
N LEU A 122 -7.72 4.28 -21.92
CA LEU A 122 -8.98 4.12 -21.18
C LEU A 122 -8.73 3.95 -19.68
N GLU A 123 -7.76 3.14 -19.28
CA GLU A 123 -7.45 2.91 -17.87
C GLU A 123 -7.05 4.20 -17.16
N VAL A 124 -6.14 4.96 -17.76
CA VAL A 124 -5.68 6.24 -17.21
C VAL A 124 -6.83 7.25 -17.17
N GLY A 125 -7.67 7.30 -18.22
CA GLY A 125 -8.85 8.16 -18.26
C GLY A 125 -9.88 7.83 -17.18
N LEU A 126 -10.19 6.54 -16.99
CA LEU A 126 -11.06 6.06 -15.91
C LEU A 126 -10.46 6.35 -14.53
N GLY A 127 -9.14 6.20 -14.38
CA GLY A 127 -8.41 6.55 -13.17
C GLY A 127 -8.53 8.04 -12.82
N ALA A 128 -8.29 8.92 -13.79
CA ALA A 128 -8.44 10.37 -13.61
C ALA A 128 -9.89 10.76 -13.27
N LEU A 129 -10.87 10.16 -13.95
CA LEU A 129 -12.28 10.33 -13.64
C LEU A 129 -12.58 9.90 -12.19
N TRP A 130 -12.04 8.77 -11.73
CA TRP A 130 -12.25 8.30 -10.37
C TRP A 130 -11.71 9.27 -9.32
N VAL A 131 -10.50 9.81 -9.54
CA VAL A 131 -9.91 10.82 -8.66
C VAL A 131 -10.77 12.09 -8.61
N ALA A 132 -11.27 12.55 -9.75
CA ALA A 132 -12.15 13.70 -9.83
C ALA A 132 -13.48 13.47 -9.09
N LEU A 133 -14.09 12.28 -9.27
CA LEU A 133 -15.28 11.87 -8.53
C LEU A 133 -15.01 11.83 -7.02
N GLY A 134 -13.86 11.28 -6.59
CA GLY A 134 -13.45 11.27 -5.20
C GLY A 134 -13.43 12.68 -4.60
N ALA A 135 -12.77 13.63 -5.27
CA ALA A 135 -12.74 15.02 -4.86
C ALA A 135 -14.15 15.64 -4.79
N ALA A 136 -15.00 15.41 -5.80
CA ALA A 136 -16.37 15.93 -5.86
C ALA A 136 -17.26 15.37 -4.74
N PHE A 137 -17.29 14.05 -4.54
CA PHE A 137 -18.01 13.40 -3.44
C PHE A 137 -17.49 13.88 -2.07
N GLY A 138 -16.18 14.04 -1.93
CA GLY A 138 -15.56 14.53 -0.71
C GLY A 138 -16.02 15.96 -0.39
N ALA A 139 -15.97 16.86 -1.36
CA ALA A 139 -16.41 18.23 -1.18
C ALA A 139 -17.93 18.34 -0.94
N HIS A 140 -18.74 17.52 -1.59
CA HIS A 140 -20.18 17.47 -1.34
C HIS A 140 -20.50 16.98 0.08
N ALA A 141 -19.70 16.05 0.62
CA ALA A 141 -19.82 15.57 1.99
C ALA A 141 -19.18 16.50 3.04
N SER A 142 -18.52 17.59 2.64
CA SER A 142 -17.89 18.56 3.55
C SER A 142 -18.92 19.54 4.09
N SER A 143 -18.87 19.83 5.39
CA SER A 143 -19.66 20.90 6.02
C SER A 143 -19.08 22.30 5.79
N ALA A 144 -17.82 22.40 5.37
CA ALA A 144 -17.15 23.68 5.11
C ALA A 144 -17.10 23.98 3.59
N PRO A 145 -17.32 25.24 3.17
CA PRO A 145 -17.22 25.64 1.77
C PRO A 145 -15.76 25.65 1.31
N ARG A 146 -15.28 24.54 0.76
CA ARG A 146 -13.92 24.39 0.20
C ARG A 146 -13.90 24.47 -1.32
N ARG A 147 -14.69 25.38 -1.90
CA ARG A 147 -14.91 25.48 -3.36
C ARG A 147 -13.60 25.71 -4.13
N GLY A 148 -12.68 26.53 -3.60
CA GLY A 148 -11.37 26.78 -4.23
C GLY A 148 -10.44 25.57 -4.24
N ALA A 149 -10.37 24.82 -3.14
CA ALA A 149 -9.55 23.60 -3.06
C ALA A 149 -10.11 22.48 -3.96
N LEU A 150 -11.44 22.36 -4.06
CA LEU A 150 -12.10 21.46 -4.99
C LEU A 150 -11.80 21.85 -6.45
N ALA A 151 -11.99 23.13 -6.81
CA ALA A 151 -11.75 23.60 -8.16
C ALA A 151 -10.29 23.37 -8.59
N LEU A 152 -9.33 23.64 -7.70
CA LEU A 152 -7.92 23.35 -7.95
C LEU A 152 -7.66 21.85 -8.10
N ALA A 153 -8.20 21.01 -7.21
CA ALA A 153 -8.03 19.57 -7.29
C ALA A 153 -8.60 18.99 -8.61
N LEU A 154 -9.79 19.44 -9.00
CA LEU A 154 -10.43 19.04 -10.26
C LEU A 154 -9.64 19.54 -11.48
N ALA A 155 -9.19 20.78 -11.48
CA ALA A 155 -8.39 21.34 -12.57
C ALA A 155 -7.05 20.61 -12.74
N LEU A 156 -6.34 20.34 -11.64
CA LEU A 156 -5.10 19.57 -11.67
C LEU A 156 -5.34 18.13 -12.14
N THR A 157 -6.42 17.49 -11.69
CA THR A 157 -6.77 16.14 -12.12
C THR A 157 -7.15 16.09 -13.60
N ALA A 158 -7.88 17.09 -14.09
CA ALA A 158 -8.26 17.19 -15.49
C ALA A 158 -7.03 17.42 -16.39
N LEU A 159 -6.14 18.34 -16.01
CA LEU A 159 -4.92 18.63 -16.75
C LEU A 159 -3.97 17.41 -16.76
N ALA A 160 -3.72 16.83 -15.60
CA ALA A 160 -2.88 15.64 -15.47
C ALA A 160 -3.51 14.44 -16.21
N GLY A 161 -4.83 14.27 -16.10
CA GLY A 161 -5.57 13.22 -16.80
C GLY A 161 -5.50 13.36 -18.31
N ALA A 162 -5.68 14.57 -18.85
CA ALA A 162 -5.58 14.83 -20.28
C ALA A 162 -4.17 14.53 -20.82
N ALA A 163 -3.13 15.00 -20.14
CA ALA A 163 -1.74 14.70 -20.50
C ALA A 163 -1.44 13.20 -20.41
N ALA A 164 -1.99 12.52 -19.39
CA ALA A 164 -1.80 11.10 -19.18
C ALA A 164 -2.55 10.25 -20.22
N VAL A 165 -3.72 10.68 -20.71
CA VAL A 165 -4.43 10.01 -21.81
C VAL A 165 -3.68 10.16 -23.14
N ALA A 166 -3.05 11.31 -23.37
CA ALA A 166 -2.21 11.55 -24.55
C ALA A 166 -0.91 10.71 -24.53
N HIS A 167 -0.38 10.43 -23.34
CA HIS A 167 0.84 9.64 -23.14
C HIS A 167 0.65 8.53 -22.10
N PRO A 168 -0.17 7.51 -22.38
CA PRO A 168 -0.62 6.55 -21.38
C PRO A 168 0.49 5.65 -20.86
N LEU A 169 1.45 5.25 -21.72
CA LEU A 169 2.55 4.39 -21.29
C LEU A 169 3.54 5.12 -20.36
N PRO A 170 4.04 6.33 -20.68
CA PRO A 170 4.80 7.12 -19.71
C PRO A 170 4.03 7.38 -18.41
N ALA A 171 2.73 7.69 -18.50
CA ALA A 171 1.90 7.95 -17.33
C ALA A 171 1.77 6.71 -16.42
N GLN A 172 1.50 5.53 -16.99
CA GLN A 172 1.46 4.27 -16.25
C GLN A 172 2.79 3.96 -15.57
N ARG A 173 3.93 4.21 -16.24
CA ARG A 173 5.26 4.02 -15.65
C ARG A 173 5.53 5.01 -14.51
N ALA A 174 5.21 6.28 -14.71
CA ALA A 174 5.33 7.28 -13.64
C ALA A 174 4.46 6.90 -12.44
N LEU A 175 3.23 6.44 -12.69
CA LEU A 175 2.31 5.96 -11.66
C LEU A 175 2.85 4.69 -10.96
N LEU A 176 3.45 3.76 -11.70
CA LEU A 176 4.12 2.58 -11.13
C LEU A 176 5.24 2.94 -10.15
N HIS A 177 5.95 4.05 -10.33
CA HIS A 177 6.95 4.47 -9.34
C HIS A 177 6.33 5.32 -8.23
N ALA A 178 5.43 6.25 -8.59
CA ALA A 178 4.83 7.18 -7.65
C ALA A 178 3.83 6.55 -6.67
N HIS A 179 3.14 5.46 -7.05
CA HIS A 179 2.12 4.85 -6.19
C HIS A 179 2.70 4.31 -4.88
N ASN A 180 3.97 3.88 -4.88
CA ASN A 180 4.64 3.44 -3.67
C ASN A 180 4.84 4.54 -2.62
N LEU A 181 4.62 5.81 -3.00
CA LEU A 181 4.60 6.94 -2.08
C LEU A 181 3.19 7.28 -1.59
N VAL A 182 2.13 6.73 -2.19
CA VAL A 182 0.73 7.03 -1.83
C VAL A 182 0.43 6.55 -0.41
N GLY A 183 0.88 5.35 -0.02
CA GLY A 183 0.76 4.86 1.35
C GLY A 183 1.45 5.79 2.37
N LEU A 184 2.60 6.35 2.03
CA LEU A 184 3.32 7.33 2.88
C LEU A 184 2.58 8.65 2.99
N VAL A 185 2.09 9.18 1.86
CA VAL A 185 1.31 10.42 1.81
C VAL A 185 0.02 10.25 2.61
N ALA A 186 -0.72 9.16 2.41
CA ALA A 186 -1.91 8.83 3.17
C ALA A 186 -1.58 8.74 4.67
N TRP A 187 -0.54 8.00 5.05
CA TRP A 187 -0.10 7.86 6.44
C TRP A 187 0.18 9.22 7.09
N VAL A 188 1.01 10.07 6.47
CA VAL A 188 1.40 11.38 7.03
C VAL A 188 0.24 12.37 7.06
N LEU A 189 -0.54 12.46 5.99
CA LEU A 189 -1.56 13.50 5.84
C LEU A 189 -2.88 13.16 6.53
N LEU A 190 -3.29 11.89 6.49
CA LEU A 190 -4.62 11.46 6.91
C LEU A 190 -4.61 10.75 8.27
N PHE A 191 -3.59 9.95 8.56
CA PHE A 191 -3.58 9.07 9.74
C PHE A 191 -2.70 9.60 10.87
N ARG A 192 -1.56 10.24 10.57
CA ARG A 192 -0.61 10.66 11.59
C ARG A 192 -1.10 11.85 12.40
N ARG A 193 -1.20 11.64 13.71
CA ARG A 193 -1.59 12.67 14.69
C ARG A 193 -0.46 13.65 14.97
N ALA A 194 0.74 13.13 15.27
CA ALA A 194 1.93 13.94 15.56
C ALA A 194 2.87 13.99 14.34
N ARG A 195 2.70 14.99 13.47
CA ARG A 195 3.50 15.13 12.24
C ARG A 195 5.01 15.17 12.49
N ARG A 196 5.45 15.77 13.61
CA ARG A 196 6.88 15.80 13.99
C ARG A 196 7.46 14.40 14.20
N ALA A 197 6.67 13.45 14.71
CA ALA A 197 7.10 12.07 14.90
C ALA A 197 7.14 11.27 13.59
N ALA A 198 6.76 11.84 12.45
CA ALA A 198 7.00 11.25 11.13
C ALA A 198 8.34 11.70 10.51
N LEU A 199 8.96 12.76 11.03
CA LEU A 199 10.19 13.33 10.43
C LEU A 199 11.34 12.32 10.40
N LEU A 200 11.57 11.58 11.50
CA LEU A 200 12.63 10.57 11.55
C LEU A 200 12.42 9.44 10.52
N PRO A 201 11.25 8.74 10.48
CA PRO A 201 10.98 7.76 9.43
C PRO A 201 11.13 8.31 8.01
N LEU A 202 10.65 9.53 7.75
CA LEU A 202 10.74 10.13 6.41
C LEU A 202 12.19 10.47 6.02
N ALA A 203 12.98 11.00 6.95
CA ALA A 203 14.41 11.23 6.74
C ALA A 203 15.15 9.90 6.47
N LEU A 204 14.83 8.85 7.23
CA LEU A 204 15.38 7.52 7.01
C LEU A 204 14.98 6.95 5.63
N ILE A 205 13.73 7.14 5.19
CA ILE A 205 13.30 6.72 3.85
C ILE A 205 14.10 7.44 2.78
N ALA A 206 14.29 8.76 2.89
CA ALA A 206 15.06 9.54 1.93
C ALA A 206 16.53 9.08 1.86
N VAL A 207 17.18 8.91 3.01
CA VAL A 207 18.57 8.43 3.09
C VAL A 207 18.70 7.00 2.58
N ALA A 208 17.78 6.10 2.97
CA ALA A 208 17.77 4.72 2.50
C ALA A 208 17.54 4.64 1.00
N LEU A 209 16.58 5.39 0.45
CA LEU A 209 16.31 5.46 -0.99
C LEU A 209 17.56 5.91 -1.77
N ALA A 210 18.19 7.00 -1.34
CA ALA A 210 19.43 7.48 -1.95
C ALA A 210 20.55 6.43 -1.87
N THR A 211 20.65 5.71 -0.75
CA THR A 211 21.64 4.66 -0.54
C THR A 211 21.40 3.46 -1.45
N VAL A 212 20.19 2.89 -1.47
CA VAL A 212 19.88 1.69 -2.27
C VAL A 212 19.88 1.96 -3.77
N ALA A 213 19.63 3.20 -4.19
CA ALA A 213 19.72 3.64 -5.58
C ALA A 213 21.13 4.15 -5.97
N SER A 214 22.12 4.07 -5.05
CA SER A 214 23.50 4.49 -5.34
C SER A 214 24.27 3.42 -6.10
N GLY A 215 25.18 3.85 -6.98
CA GLY A 215 26.04 2.95 -7.73
C GLY A 215 26.84 1.97 -6.85
N PRO A 216 27.49 2.43 -5.75
CA PRO A 216 28.22 1.54 -4.85
C PRO A 216 27.36 0.47 -4.18
N ALA A 217 26.16 0.82 -3.69
CA ALA A 217 25.27 -0.14 -3.05
C ALA A 217 24.71 -1.16 -4.04
N ILE A 218 24.34 -0.71 -5.25
CA ILE A 218 23.91 -1.59 -6.34
C ILE A 218 25.05 -2.53 -6.73
N ALA A 219 26.26 -2.02 -6.95
CA ALA A 219 27.42 -2.84 -7.30
C ALA A 219 27.75 -3.86 -6.21
N TRP A 220 27.61 -3.49 -4.94
CA TRP A 220 27.73 -4.43 -3.82
C TRP A 220 26.65 -5.51 -3.85
N SER A 221 25.38 -5.12 -4.05
CA SER A 221 24.25 -6.05 -4.13
C SER A 221 24.35 -7.00 -5.32
N LEU A 222 24.78 -6.51 -6.49
CA LEU A 222 25.04 -7.35 -7.67
C LEU A 222 26.13 -8.40 -7.43
N ARG A 223 27.10 -8.13 -6.54
CA ARG A 223 28.17 -9.06 -6.20
C ARG A 223 27.80 -10.04 -5.07
N HIS A 224 27.06 -9.58 -4.06
CA HIS A 224 26.87 -10.33 -2.80
C HIS A 224 25.41 -10.63 -2.46
N GLY A 225 24.46 -9.93 -3.08
CA GLY A 225 23.04 -10.11 -2.85
C GLY A 225 22.46 -11.26 -3.66
N ALA A 226 21.32 -11.78 -3.20
CA ALA A 226 20.49 -12.72 -3.95
C ALA A 226 19.75 -12.00 -5.07
N VAL A 227 20.48 -11.66 -6.13
CA VAL A 227 19.99 -10.92 -7.32
C VAL A 227 19.24 -11.79 -8.32
N SER A 228 19.27 -13.11 -8.11
CA SER A 228 18.41 -14.08 -8.76
C SER A 228 17.66 -14.90 -7.70
N ALA A 229 16.34 -15.03 -7.85
CA ALA A 229 15.50 -15.82 -6.96
C ALA A 229 14.26 -16.31 -7.69
N LEU A 230 13.91 -17.59 -7.51
CA LEU A 230 12.71 -18.20 -8.08
C LEU A 230 12.56 -17.93 -9.60
N GLY A 231 13.69 -17.98 -10.34
CA GLY A 231 13.73 -17.73 -11.80
C GLY A 231 13.75 -16.25 -12.23
N ALA A 232 13.61 -15.29 -11.32
CA ALA A 232 13.69 -13.86 -11.65
C ALA A 232 15.07 -13.32 -11.35
N HIS A 233 15.58 -12.44 -12.22
CA HIS A 233 16.77 -11.64 -11.98
C HIS A 233 16.40 -10.17 -11.77
N ILE A 234 17.10 -9.45 -10.89
CA ILE A 234 16.84 -8.01 -10.67
C ILE A 234 17.00 -7.14 -11.93
N LEU A 235 17.78 -7.58 -12.94
CA LEU A 235 17.92 -6.87 -14.21
C LEU A 235 16.67 -7.06 -15.08
N SER A 236 16.08 -8.26 -15.09
CA SER A 236 14.77 -8.47 -15.73
C SER A 236 13.66 -7.65 -15.05
N ALA A 237 13.79 -7.40 -13.74
CA ALA A 237 12.89 -6.50 -13.03
C ALA A 237 13.07 -5.05 -13.50
N ALA A 238 14.31 -4.59 -13.73
CA ALA A 238 14.60 -3.28 -14.29
C ALA A 238 13.95 -3.07 -15.67
N ASP A 239 14.06 -4.06 -16.55
CA ASP A 239 13.40 -4.02 -17.86
C ASP A 239 11.87 -3.95 -17.73
N ALA A 240 11.31 -4.63 -16.74
CA ALA A 240 9.86 -4.66 -16.51
C ALA A 240 9.31 -3.34 -15.92
N VAL A 241 10.00 -2.71 -14.96
CA VAL A 241 9.51 -1.51 -14.26
C VAL A 241 9.95 -0.20 -14.93
N SER A 242 10.98 -0.27 -15.77
CA SER A 242 11.61 0.88 -16.41
C SER A 242 12.02 0.59 -17.86
N PRO A 243 11.10 0.06 -18.70
CA PRO A 243 11.44 -0.29 -20.07
C PRO A 243 11.90 0.96 -20.84
N SER A 244 12.93 0.77 -21.68
CA SER A 244 13.52 1.80 -22.55
C SER A 244 14.37 2.87 -21.84
N LEU A 245 14.66 2.74 -20.54
CA LEU A 245 15.65 3.59 -19.87
C LEU A 245 17.07 3.04 -20.01
N PRO A 246 18.11 3.89 -19.98
CA PRO A 246 19.50 3.44 -19.94
C PRO A 246 19.73 2.43 -18.81
N GLY A 247 20.59 1.43 -19.05
CA GLY A 247 20.73 0.28 -18.17
C GLY A 247 21.05 0.64 -16.71
N ASP A 248 21.88 1.66 -16.48
CA ASP A 248 22.22 2.10 -15.13
C ASP A 248 21.02 2.75 -14.42
N LEU A 249 20.28 3.63 -15.10
CA LEU A 249 19.09 4.27 -14.58
C LEU A 249 17.96 3.26 -14.33
N GLY A 250 17.75 2.31 -15.25
CA GLY A 250 16.77 1.24 -15.09
C GLY A 250 17.03 0.40 -13.85
N VAL A 251 18.28 0.01 -13.60
CA VAL A 251 18.66 -0.75 -12.39
C VAL A 251 18.46 0.08 -11.12
N ARG A 252 18.84 1.37 -11.12
CA ARG A 252 18.60 2.26 -9.97
C ARG A 252 17.10 2.36 -9.64
N LEU A 253 16.26 2.50 -10.66
CA LEU A 253 14.81 2.54 -10.50
C LEU A 253 14.24 1.20 -10.04
N ALA A 254 14.80 0.06 -10.46
CA ALA A 254 14.39 -1.25 -9.96
C ALA A 254 14.67 -1.42 -8.46
N PHE A 255 15.86 -1.03 -8.00
CA PHE A 255 16.20 -1.06 -6.57
C PHE A 255 15.35 -0.09 -5.76
N ALA A 256 15.16 1.13 -6.26
CA ALA A 256 14.25 2.11 -5.65
C ALA A 256 12.81 1.58 -5.57
N TYR A 257 12.31 0.95 -6.64
CA TYR A 257 10.99 0.33 -6.71
C TYR A 257 10.85 -0.77 -5.66
N VAL A 258 11.76 -1.74 -5.59
CA VAL A 258 11.71 -2.85 -4.61
C VAL A 258 11.72 -2.34 -3.17
N PHE A 259 12.55 -1.34 -2.88
CA PHE A 259 12.60 -0.70 -1.56
C PHE A 259 11.30 0.03 -1.23
N LEU A 260 10.82 0.92 -2.10
CA LEU A 260 9.62 1.71 -1.87
C LEU A 260 8.36 0.84 -1.83
N GLN A 261 8.30 -0.24 -2.62
CA GLN A 261 7.23 -1.24 -2.55
C GLN A 261 7.18 -1.91 -1.18
N SER A 262 8.34 -2.25 -0.61
CA SER A 262 8.42 -2.83 0.73
C SER A 262 7.96 -1.85 1.80
N VAL A 263 8.33 -0.57 1.66
CA VAL A 263 7.86 0.52 2.54
C VAL A 263 6.36 0.75 2.40
N HIS A 264 5.82 0.70 1.18
CA HIS A 264 4.38 0.83 0.89
C HIS A 264 3.58 -0.29 1.57
N TYR A 265 4.04 -1.55 1.46
CA TYR A 265 3.44 -2.67 2.20
C TYR A 265 3.49 -2.46 3.72
N ALA A 266 4.63 -2.00 4.25
CA ALA A 266 4.76 -1.72 5.69
C ALA A 266 3.80 -0.60 6.15
N ALA A 267 3.62 0.44 5.34
CA ALA A 267 2.69 1.53 5.64
C ALA A 267 1.25 1.01 5.78
N TRP A 268 0.77 0.23 4.81
CA TRP A 268 -0.59 -0.28 4.78
C TRP A 268 -0.87 -1.43 5.73
N LEU A 269 0.06 -2.36 5.90
CA LEU A 269 -0.14 -3.55 6.73
C LEU A 269 0.22 -3.32 8.20
N ALA A 270 1.02 -2.28 8.49
CA ALA A 270 1.62 -2.13 9.81
C ALA A 270 1.44 -0.73 10.40
N TRP A 271 1.73 0.35 9.66
CA TRP A 271 1.76 1.70 10.26
C TRP A 271 0.37 2.33 10.37
N ILE A 272 -0.37 2.36 9.26
CA ILE A 272 -1.74 2.88 9.19
C ILE A 272 -2.68 2.14 10.17
N PRO A 273 -2.66 0.79 10.24
CA PRO A 273 -3.44 0.05 11.23
C PRO A 273 -3.18 0.46 12.68
N GLN A 274 -1.93 0.78 13.04
CA GLN A 274 -1.58 1.19 14.40
C GLN A 274 -2.00 2.64 14.70
N GLU A 275 -1.93 3.54 13.71
CA GLU A 275 -2.41 4.92 13.83
C GLU A 275 -3.93 5.00 14.02
N ASP A 276 -4.66 4.15 13.32
CA ASP A 276 -6.13 4.12 13.32
C ASP A 276 -6.70 3.50 14.61
N LEU A 277 -5.87 2.98 15.52
CA LEU A 277 -6.32 2.51 16.82
C LEU A 277 -6.88 3.65 17.67
N SER A 278 -8.02 3.40 18.32
CA SER A 278 -8.63 4.35 19.26
C SER A 278 -7.83 4.49 20.56
N ALA A 279 -7.18 3.42 21.01
CA ALA A 279 -6.41 3.36 22.25
C ALA A 279 -4.89 3.48 22.03
N GLU A 280 -4.14 3.82 23.10
CA GLU A 280 -2.68 3.92 23.07
C GLU A 280 -1.97 2.55 23.03
N GLY A 281 -2.62 1.49 23.50
CA GLY A 281 -2.08 0.12 23.51
C GLY A 281 -2.04 -0.51 22.11
N SER A 282 -1.34 -1.65 22.00
CA SER A 282 -1.41 -2.49 20.79
C SER A 282 -2.51 -3.53 20.91
N VAL A 283 -3.10 -3.93 19.78
CA VAL A 283 -4.14 -4.95 19.70
C VAL A 283 -3.57 -6.37 19.67
N SER A 284 -4.30 -7.33 20.22
CA SER A 284 -3.98 -8.76 20.15
C SER A 284 -4.33 -9.32 18.75
N PHE A 285 -3.76 -10.46 18.37
CA PHE A 285 -4.06 -11.12 17.09
C PHE A 285 -5.54 -11.50 17.00
N ARG A 286 -6.14 -12.02 18.08
CA ARG A 286 -7.58 -12.29 18.11
C ARG A 286 -8.42 -11.02 17.98
N ALA A 287 -8.01 -9.93 18.62
CA ALA A 287 -8.69 -8.65 18.48
C ALA A 287 -8.61 -8.11 17.04
N SER A 288 -7.44 -8.22 16.40
CA SER A 288 -7.23 -7.86 14.99
C SER A 288 -8.10 -8.71 14.06
N ALA A 289 -8.15 -10.02 14.25
CA ALA A 289 -8.98 -10.93 13.46
C ALA A 289 -10.48 -10.61 13.59
N ARG A 290 -10.99 -10.45 14.82
CA ARG A 290 -12.39 -10.04 15.04
C ARG A 290 -12.68 -8.67 14.42
N SER A 291 -11.72 -7.76 14.48
CA SER A 291 -11.88 -6.44 13.87
C SER A 291 -11.92 -6.54 12.35
N LEU A 292 -11.14 -7.43 11.72
CA LEU A 292 -11.19 -7.67 10.28
C LEU A 292 -12.55 -8.27 9.88
N SER A 293 -13.03 -9.29 10.59
CA SER A 293 -14.33 -9.90 10.34
C SER A 293 -15.51 -8.95 10.54
N ARG A 294 -15.41 -8.02 11.49
CA ARG A 294 -16.44 -6.99 11.69
C ARG A 294 -16.49 -5.99 10.54
N ASP A 295 -15.32 -5.62 10.02
CA ASP A 295 -15.23 -4.63 8.95
C ASP A 295 -15.64 -5.21 7.59
N LEU A 296 -15.27 -6.46 7.29
CA LEU A 296 -15.50 -7.09 5.97
C LEU A 296 -16.64 -8.12 5.93
N GLY A 297 -17.15 -8.55 7.09
CA GLY A 297 -18.03 -9.71 7.19
C GLY A 297 -17.32 -11.04 6.89
N ALA A 298 -18.02 -12.16 7.08
CA ALA A 298 -17.46 -13.49 6.81
C ALA A 298 -17.14 -13.69 5.31
N ALA A 299 -18.04 -13.25 4.43
CA ALA A 299 -17.85 -13.36 2.98
C ALA A 299 -16.63 -12.56 2.48
N GLY A 300 -16.44 -11.33 2.97
CA GLY A 300 -15.28 -10.52 2.59
C GLY A 300 -13.95 -11.11 3.07
N VAL A 301 -13.92 -11.66 4.29
CA VAL A 301 -12.74 -12.40 4.80
C VAL A 301 -12.47 -13.64 3.97
N ALA A 302 -13.49 -14.45 3.66
CA ALA A 302 -13.35 -15.64 2.85
C ALA A 302 -12.84 -15.31 1.45
N CYS A 303 -13.36 -14.26 0.82
CA CYS A 303 -12.90 -13.76 -0.48
C CYS A 303 -11.41 -13.34 -0.42
N ALA A 304 -11.00 -12.57 0.59
CA ALA A 304 -9.61 -12.16 0.77
C ALA A 304 -8.66 -13.37 0.92
N LEU A 305 -9.06 -14.37 1.71
CA LEU A 305 -8.28 -15.61 1.89
C LEU A 305 -8.22 -16.43 0.59
N ALA A 306 -9.34 -16.56 -0.12
CA ALA A 306 -9.41 -17.27 -1.40
C ALA A 306 -8.51 -16.60 -2.46
N CYS A 307 -8.57 -15.27 -2.59
CA CYS A 307 -7.70 -14.52 -3.51
C CYS A 307 -6.22 -14.65 -3.13
N SER A 308 -5.88 -14.60 -1.83
CA SER A 308 -4.50 -14.79 -1.37
C SER A 308 -3.99 -16.19 -1.70
N ALA A 309 -4.81 -17.22 -1.44
CA ALA A 309 -4.50 -18.61 -1.77
C ALA A 309 -4.36 -18.82 -3.28
N ALA A 310 -5.25 -18.23 -4.10
CA ALA A 310 -5.19 -18.33 -5.55
C ALA A 310 -3.89 -17.76 -6.11
N VAL A 311 -3.47 -16.56 -5.65
CA VAL A 311 -2.19 -15.95 -6.06
C VAL A 311 -1.00 -16.84 -5.64
N LEU A 312 -1.01 -17.36 -4.42
CA LEU A 312 0.05 -18.23 -3.91
C LEU A 312 0.14 -19.55 -4.68
N LEU A 313 -0.99 -20.22 -4.92
CA LEU A 313 -1.05 -21.47 -5.69
C LEU A 313 -0.62 -21.26 -7.15
N ALA A 314 -1.08 -20.16 -7.78
CA ALA A 314 -0.61 -19.79 -9.12
C ALA A 314 0.90 -19.52 -9.13
N ALA A 315 1.45 -18.95 -8.07
CA ALA A 315 2.88 -18.69 -7.96
C ALA A 315 3.71 -19.98 -7.83
N PHE A 316 3.19 -21.02 -7.17
CA PHE A 316 3.84 -22.34 -7.16
C PHE A 316 3.92 -22.97 -8.56
N ALA A 317 2.92 -22.73 -9.41
CA ALA A 317 2.92 -23.25 -10.78
C ALA A 317 3.79 -22.41 -11.73
N ALA A 318 3.70 -21.07 -11.66
CA ALA A 318 4.43 -20.16 -12.54
C ALA A 318 4.59 -18.77 -11.90
N VAL A 319 5.55 -18.66 -10.98
CA VAL A 319 5.77 -17.46 -10.16
C VAL A 319 5.84 -16.14 -10.95
N HIS A 320 6.49 -16.13 -12.13
CA HIS A 320 6.57 -14.92 -12.95
C HIS A 320 5.24 -14.52 -13.56
N ARG A 321 4.49 -15.49 -14.10
CA ARG A 321 3.16 -15.23 -14.69
C ARG A 321 2.17 -14.82 -13.60
N ALA A 322 2.18 -15.50 -12.46
CA ALA A 322 1.32 -15.17 -11.33
C ALA A 322 1.61 -13.75 -10.81
N ARG A 323 2.88 -13.39 -10.63
CA ARG A 323 3.28 -12.03 -10.22
C ARG A 323 2.87 -10.99 -11.27
N ALA A 324 3.16 -11.22 -12.54
CA ALA A 324 2.83 -10.27 -13.61
C ALA A 324 1.32 -10.05 -13.73
N ALA A 325 0.54 -11.15 -13.72
CA ALA A 325 -0.92 -11.09 -13.74
C ALA A 325 -1.46 -10.39 -12.49
N TYR A 326 -0.95 -10.71 -11.30
CA TYR A 326 -1.35 -10.03 -10.07
C TYR A 326 -1.05 -8.52 -10.15
N LEU A 327 0.17 -8.12 -10.52
CA LEU A 327 0.54 -6.70 -10.60
C LEU A 327 -0.28 -5.94 -11.65
N SER A 328 -0.57 -6.58 -12.79
CA SER A 328 -1.42 -6.00 -13.84
C SER A 328 -2.87 -5.83 -13.38
N LEU A 329 -3.46 -6.88 -12.80
CA LEU A 329 -4.81 -6.82 -12.27
C LEU A 329 -4.91 -5.88 -11.08
N ALA A 330 -3.87 -5.79 -10.26
CA ALA A 330 -3.87 -4.92 -9.10
C ALA A 330 -3.81 -3.43 -9.47
N THR A 331 -3.44 -3.00 -10.69
CA THR A 331 -3.23 -1.55 -10.95
C THR A 331 -4.44 -0.68 -10.65
N PHE A 332 -5.67 -1.23 -10.63
CA PHE A 332 -6.86 -0.48 -10.21
C PHE A 332 -6.73 0.12 -8.80
N HIS A 333 -6.03 -0.55 -7.88
CA HIS A 333 -5.94 -0.09 -6.49
C HIS A 333 -5.20 1.24 -6.37
N VAL A 334 -4.28 1.53 -7.29
CA VAL A 334 -3.58 2.82 -7.31
C VAL A 334 -4.57 3.97 -7.52
N TYR A 335 -5.48 3.82 -8.48
CA TYR A 335 -6.52 4.82 -8.73
C TYR A 335 -7.52 4.89 -7.58
N PHE A 336 -7.87 3.74 -6.98
CA PHE A 336 -8.69 3.69 -5.77
C PHE A 336 -8.07 4.51 -4.63
N GLU A 337 -6.79 4.29 -4.32
CA GLU A 337 -6.10 4.99 -3.25
C GLU A 337 -6.08 6.49 -3.49
N LEU A 338 -5.69 6.93 -4.70
CA LEU A 338 -5.66 8.34 -5.06
C LEU A 338 -7.06 8.98 -4.95
N ALA A 339 -8.10 8.28 -5.43
CA ALA A 339 -9.46 8.77 -5.37
C ALA A 339 -10.01 8.83 -3.94
N ALA A 340 -9.68 7.85 -3.11
CA ALA A 340 -10.07 7.86 -1.71
C ALA A 340 -9.30 8.91 -0.89
N VAL A 341 -8.01 9.14 -1.18
CA VAL A 341 -7.24 10.24 -0.59
C VAL A 341 -7.86 11.59 -1.00
N ALA A 342 -8.21 11.77 -2.27
CA ALA A 342 -8.91 12.97 -2.75
C ALA A 342 -10.24 13.16 -2.03
N PHE A 343 -11.05 12.10 -1.89
CA PHE A 343 -12.30 12.13 -1.13
C PHE A 343 -12.09 12.57 0.32
N LEU A 344 -11.15 11.96 1.04
CA LEU A 344 -10.90 12.27 2.45
C LEU A 344 -10.34 13.68 2.64
N ALA A 345 -9.43 14.11 1.77
CA ALA A 345 -8.85 15.45 1.81
C ALA A 345 -9.91 16.54 1.56
N CYS A 346 -10.75 16.35 0.53
CA CYS A 346 -11.82 17.29 0.18
C CYS A 346 -12.95 17.31 1.21
N ARG A 347 -13.32 16.16 1.80
CA ARG A 347 -14.27 16.06 2.92
C ARG A 347 -13.81 16.82 4.16
N GLY A 348 -12.50 17.05 4.29
CA GLY A 348 -11.92 17.75 5.43
C GLY A 348 -11.96 16.95 6.74
N ALA A 349 -12.34 15.68 6.66
CA ALA A 349 -12.18 14.75 7.76
C ALA A 349 -10.68 14.48 7.92
N ARG A 350 -10.00 15.21 8.82
CA ARG A 350 -8.99 14.52 9.63
C ARG A 350 -9.72 13.32 10.21
N VAL A 351 -9.06 12.17 10.33
CA VAL A 351 -9.64 11.00 11.00
C VAL A 351 -9.90 11.39 12.47
N SER A 352 -11.02 12.06 12.71
CA SER A 352 -11.36 12.76 13.94
C SER A 352 -12.00 11.75 14.87
N ARG A 353 -11.27 11.51 15.96
CA ARG A 353 -11.61 10.82 17.21
C ARG A 353 -13.05 10.33 17.30
N GLY A 354 -13.20 9.01 17.19
CA GLY A 354 -14.26 8.24 17.83
C GLY A 354 -15.65 8.87 17.79
N HIS A 355 -16.35 8.74 16.67
CA HIS A 355 -17.75 8.36 16.80
C HIS A 355 -17.73 6.94 17.40
N ARG A 356 -17.96 6.86 18.72
CA ARG A 356 -18.57 5.65 19.26
C ARG A 356 -19.96 5.59 18.60
N PRO A 357 -20.31 4.49 17.90
CA PRO A 357 -21.72 4.25 17.63
C PRO A 357 -22.51 4.21 18.94
#